data_AF-A0A431IJQ5-F1
#
_entry.id   AF-A0A431IJQ5-F1
#
_cell.length_a   1.000
_cell.length_b   1.000
_cell.length_c   1.000
_cell.angle_alpha   90.00
_cell.angle_beta   90.00
_cell.angle_gamma   90.00
#
_symmetry.space_group_name_H-M   'P 1'
#
loop_
_entity.id
_entity.type
_entity.pdbx_description
1 polymer ?
#
loop_
_entity_poly.entity_id
_entity_poly.type
_entity_poly.pdbx_seq_one_letter_code
_entity_poly.pdbx_strand_id
1 'polypeptide(L)'
;MKIRILYLFFMCVAHKTWATVVWNGTSQPNAINENLEITNDCQLTDSPYIVAESCDVTVTVKSSALIKAQKNFQEIGIVAVWPYTVTFKVEHDLAFEGVELLETEPLYIYLFGNSQIRWEVKDGKKLTFNKTKTSGPTELWVSLFGEGQPVQIFKAYDKKQISFGENCLIGYAILGNIQWTSAYTIQSSTYNPSSSKDYPHITFDEGSQLNIEIIND
;
A
#
# COMPACT_ATOMS: atom_id res chain seq x y z
N MET A 1 -11.90 50.66 -22.13
CA MET A 1 -10.80 49.70 -21.92
C MET A 1 -10.94 49.03 -20.54
N LYS A 2 -11.91 48.11 -20.31
CA LYS A 2 -12.14 47.51 -18.98
C LYS A 2 -12.73 46.07 -18.93
N ILE A 3 -12.85 45.33 -20.04
CA ILE A 3 -13.48 43.99 -20.03
C ILE A 3 -12.53 42.85 -20.49
N ARG A 4 -11.37 43.17 -21.06
CA ARG A 4 -10.46 42.14 -21.62
C ARG A 4 -9.56 41.43 -20.61
N ILE A 5 -9.41 41.96 -19.38
CA ILE A 5 -8.55 41.37 -18.35
C ILE A 5 -9.24 40.21 -17.61
N LEU A 6 -10.58 40.16 -17.60
CA LEU A 6 -11.32 39.14 -16.85
C LEU A 6 -11.24 37.74 -17.50
N TYR A 7 -11.12 37.65 -18.83
CA TYR A 7 -11.02 36.37 -19.54
C TYR A 7 -9.67 35.66 -19.36
N LEU A 8 -8.58 36.42 -19.13
CA LEU A 8 -7.26 35.82 -18.90
C LEU A 8 -7.15 35.17 -17.52
N PHE A 9 -7.89 35.68 -16.52
CA PHE A 9 -7.86 35.13 -15.16
C PHE A 9 -8.68 33.82 -15.05
N PHE A 10 -9.73 33.65 -15.86
CA PHE A 10 -10.52 32.41 -15.91
C PHE A 10 -9.84 31.28 -16.69
N MET A 11 -8.89 31.56 -17.60
CA MET A 11 -8.13 30.54 -18.34
C MET A 11 -7.01 29.89 -17.51
N CYS A 12 -6.53 30.56 -16.45
CA CYS A 12 -5.44 30.03 -15.63
C CYS A 12 -5.89 29.06 -14.53
N VAL A 13 -7.20 28.81 -14.40
CA VAL A 13 -7.75 27.89 -13.40
C VAL A 13 -8.56 26.77 -14.06
N ALA A 14 -8.06 26.24 -15.17
CA ALA A 14 -8.32 24.86 -15.53
C ALA A 14 -7.77 24.01 -14.38
N HIS A 15 -8.60 23.78 -13.37
CA HIS A 15 -8.36 22.77 -12.35
C HIS A 15 -8.11 21.51 -13.17
N LYS A 16 -6.87 20.99 -13.14
CA LYS A 16 -6.64 19.62 -13.55
C LYS A 16 -7.54 18.79 -12.65
N THR A 17 -8.74 18.48 -13.11
CA THR A 17 -9.54 17.41 -12.54
C THR A 17 -8.80 16.17 -12.97
N TRP A 18 -7.85 15.75 -12.14
CA TRP A 18 -7.14 14.50 -12.31
C TRP A 18 -8.21 13.43 -12.47
N ALA A 19 -8.11 12.65 -13.56
CA ALA A 19 -9.02 11.54 -13.74
C ALA A 19 -8.89 10.63 -12.51
N THR A 20 -10.03 10.18 -12.01
CA THR A 20 -10.09 9.23 -10.92
C THR A 20 -10.51 7.91 -11.52
N VAL A 21 -9.62 6.92 -11.47
CA VAL A 21 -9.93 5.56 -11.91
C VAL A 21 -10.57 4.80 -10.76
N VAL A 22 -11.48 3.88 -11.09
CA VAL A 22 -12.21 3.10 -10.09
C VAL A 22 -11.77 1.64 -10.17
N TRP A 23 -11.32 1.12 -9.03
CA TRP A 23 -11.02 -0.29 -8.82
C TRP A 23 -12.20 -0.96 -8.11
N ASN A 24 -12.85 -1.90 -8.79
CA ASN A 24 -13.92 -2.74 -8.23
C ASN A 24 -14.05 -4.06 -8.97
N GLY A 25 -14.45 -5.13 -8.26
CA GLY A 25 -14.64 -6.44 -8.86
C GLY A 25 -13.37 -6.90 -9.59
N THR A 26 -13.49 -7.18 -10.89
CA THR A 26 -12.34 -7.56 -11.74
C THR A 26 -11.73 -6.38 -12.51
N SER A 27 -12.31 -5.17 -12.40
CA SER A 27 -11.77 -3.95 -13.00
C SER A 27 -10.54 -3.51 -12.24
N GLN A 28 -9.36 -3.71 -12.80
CA GLN A 28 -8.09 -3.52 -12.13
C GLN A 28 -7.21 -2.49 -12.88
N PRO A 29 -7.58 -1.20 -12.85
CA PRO A 29 -6.89 -0.19 -13.65
C PRO A 29 -5.48 0.07 -13.10
N ASN A 30 -4.55 0.37 -14.00
CA ASN A 30 -3.34 1.09 -13.63
C ASN A 30 -3.71 2.56 -13.35
N ALA A 31 -3.28 3.10 -12.22
CA ALA A 31 -3.45 4.50 -11.86
C ALA A 31 -2.13 5.22 -12.03
N ILE A 32 -1.88 5.78 -13.23
CA ILE A 32 -0.62 6.46 -13.53
C ILE A 32 -0.86 7.96 -13.49
N ASN A 33 -0.33 8.61 -12.46
CA ASN A 33 -0.54 10.03 -12.18
C ASN A 33 -2.03 10.37 -12.12
N GLU A 34 -2.83 9.48 -11.53
CA GLU A 34 -4.28 9.57 -11.44
C GLU A 34 -4.70 9.08 -10.06
N ASN A 35 -5.73 9.71 -9.47
CA ASN A 35 -6.28 9.20 -8.22
C ASN A 35 -7.00 7.87 -8.48
N LEU A 36 -7.07 7.03 -7.45
CA LEU A 36 -7.77 5.75 -7.53
C LEU A 36 -8.79 5.64 -6.41
N GLU A 37 -9.99 5.15 -6.73
CA GLU A 37 -11.01 4.81 -5.73
C GLU A 37 -11.25 3.31 -5.68
N ILE A 38 -11.13 2.72 -4.50
CA ILE A 38 -11.54 1.35 -4.21
C ILE A 38 -12.97 1.41 -3.66
N THR A 39 -13.91 0.81 -4.38
CA THR A 39 -15.35 0.97 -4.11
C THR A 39 -16.08 -0.32 -3.78
N ASN A 40 -15.38 -1.46 -3.83
CA ASN A 40 -15.87 -2.77 -3.39
C ASN A 40 -14.68 -3.74 -3.30
N ASP A 41 -14.96 -5.01 -2.99
CA ASP A 41 -14.02 -6.12 -3.14
C ASP A 41 -13.45 -6.18 -4.56
N CYS A 42 -12.18 -6.55 -4.64
CA CYS A 42 -11.41 -6.59 -5.87
C CYS A 42 -10.71 -7.95 -6.02
N GLN A 43 -10.88 -8.55 -7.19
CA GLN A 43 -10.18 -9.76 -7.61
C GLN A 43 -9.08 -9.36 -8.58
N LEU A 44 -7.82 -9.59 -8.21
CA LEU A 44 -6.74 -9.36 -9.14
C LEU A 44 -6.80 -10.40 -10.25
N THR A 45 -6.87 -9.93 -11.49
CA THR A 45 -6.71 -10.80 -12.68
C THR A 45 -5.36 -10.55 -13.38
N ASP A 46 -4.67 -9.47 -13.01
CA ASP A 46 -3.33 -9.12 -13.47
C ASP A 46 -2.50 -8.47 -12.34
N SER A 47 -1.38 -7.82 -12.66
CA SER A 47 -0.56 -7.08 -11.69
C SER A 47 -0.64 -5.56 -11.91
N PRO A 48 -1.41 -4.80 -11.10
CA PRO A 48 -1.65 -3.39 -11.37
C PRO A 48 -0.55 -2.51 -10.80
N TYR A 49 -0.42 -1.33 -11.39
CA TYR A 49 0.50 -0.29 -10.97
C TYR A 49 -0.23 0.97 -10.52
N ILE A 50 0.21 1.55 -9.40
CA ILE A 50 -0.21 2.84 -8.86
C ILE A 50 1.04 3.73 -8.83
N VAL A 51 1.07 4.78 -9.65
CA VAL A 51 2.30 5.50 -9.99
C VAL A 51 2.12 7.01 -9.79
N ALA A 52 2.98 7.60 -8.96
CA ALA A 52 3.09 9.05 -8.74
C ALA A 52 4.44 9.57 -9.27
N GLU A 53 4.48 10.00 -10.52
CA GLU A 53 5.67 10.52 -11.22
C GLU A 53 5.59 12.01 -11.58
N SER A 54 4.38 12.52 -11.79
CA SER A 54 4.12 13.92 -12.18
C SER A 54 3.09 14.62 -11.29
N CYS A 55 2.52 13.90 -10.32
CA CYS A 55 1.66 14.42 -9.26
C CYS A 55 1.54 13.46 -8.09
N ASP A 56 1.05 13.99 -6.98
CA ASP A 56 0.55 13.15 -5.90
C ASP A 56 -0.63 12.30 -6.38
N VAL A 57 -0.64 11.04 -5.96
CA VAL A 57 -1.73 10.09 -6.21
C VAL A 57 -2.35 9.72 -4.88
N THR A 58 -3.66 9.93 -4.76
CA THR A 58 -4.44 9.46 -3.61
C THR A 58 -5.23 8.22 -4.00
N VAL A 59 -5.04 7.15 -3.25
CA VAL A 59 -5.88 5.96 -3.28
C VAL A 59 -6.90 6.07 -2.16
N THR A 60 -8.19 6.20 -2.48
CA THR A 60 -9.25 6.35 -1.48
C THR A 60 -10.07 5.07 -1.37
N VAL A 61 -10.18 4.53 -0.17
CA VAL A 61 -11.03 3.36 0.13
C VAL A 61 -12.43 3.87 0.50
N LYS A 62 -13.36 3.86 -0.45
CA LYS A 62 -14.72 4.43 -0.32
C LYS A 62 -15.73 3.49 0.35
N SER A 63 -15.41 2.21 0.41
CA SER A 63 -16.19 1.19 1.10
C SER A 63 -15.24 0.14 1.68
N SER A 64 -15.70 -0.65 2.64
CA SER A 64 -14.90 -1.79 3.08
C SER A 64 -14.63 -2.70 1.88
N ALA A 65 -13.39 -3.15 1.73
CA ALA A 65 -12.96 -3.88 0.54
C ALA A 65 -11.87 -4.92 0.88
N LEU A 66 -11.98 -6.07 0.22
CA LEU A 66 -10.96 -7.10 0.17
C LEU A 66 -10.33 -7.13 -1.22
N ILE A 67 -9.01 -6.93 -1.29
CA ILE A 67 -8.20 -7.09 -2.49
C ILE A 67 -7.55 -8.47 -2.45
N LYS A 68 -7.90 -9.34 -3.41
CA LYS A 68 -7.51 -10.76 -3.39
C LYS A 68 -6.86 -11.19 -4.70
N ALA A 69 -5.75 -11.91 -4.62
CA ALA A 69 -5.14 -12.56 -5.78
C ALA A 69 -5.96 -13.79 -6.25
N GLN A 70 -6.01 -14.01 -7.55
CA GLN A 70 -6.72 -15.12 -8.21
C GLN A 70 -5.79 -16.09 -8.95
N LYS A 71 -4.53 -15.73 -9.21
CA LYS A 71 -3.54 -16.58 -9.89
C LYS A 71 -2.16 -16.44 -9.22
N ASN A 72 -1.32 -17.45 -9.40
CA ASN A 72 0.05 -17.46 -8.88
C ASN A 72 0.85 -16.24 -9.38
N PHE A 73 1.77 -15.77 -8.55
CA PHE A 73 2.66 -14.64 -8.86
C PHE A 73 1.93 -13.35 -9.26
N GLN A 74 0.91 -12.97 -8.49
CA GLN A 74 0.31 -11.65 -8.62
C GLN A 74 0.92 -10.65 -7.67
N GLU A 75 1.10 -9.44 -8.20
CA GLU A 75 1.72 -8.35 -7.49
C GLU A 75 0.96 -7.04 -7.69
N ILE A 76 1.04 -6.15 -6.71
CA ILE A 76 0.63 -4.74 -6.85
C ILE A 76 1.89 -3.90 -6.80
N GLY A 77 2.18 -3.17 -7.87
CA GLY A 77 3.29 -2.21 -7.93
C GLY A 77 2.83 -0.84 -7.46
N ILE A 78 3.52 -0.25 -6.49
CA ILE A 78 3.27 1.11 -6.02
C ILE A 78 4.57 1.90 -6.20
N VAL A 79 4.54 2.94 -7.04
CA VAL A 79 5.72 3.71 -7.43
C VAL A 79 5.53 5.17 -7.04
N ALA A 80 6.46 5.74 -6.28
CA ALA A 80 6.46 7.16 -5.94
C ALA A 80 7.82 7.80 -6.26
N VAL A 81 7.81 8.83 -7.13
CA VAL A 81 9.02 9.54 -7.57
C VAL A 81 9.00 10.97 -7.05
N TRP A 82 10.14 11.40 -6.50
CA TRP A 82 10.27 12.72 -5.87
C TRP A 82 9.93 13.84 -6.87
N PRO A 83 9.12 14.85 -6.48
CA PRO A 83 8.64 15.16 -5.12
C PRO A 83 7.25 14.58 -4.77
N TYR A 84 6.71 13.69 -5.60
CA TYR A 84 5.32 13.25 -5.50
C TYR A 84 5.13 12.01 -4.65
N THR A 85 3.95 11.86 -4.08
CA THR A 85 3.64 10.81 -3.11
C THR A 85 2.48 9.93 -3.58
N VAL A 86 2.49 8.67 -3.15
CA VAL A 86 1.27 7.83 -3.18
C VAL A 86 0.71 7.77 -1.76
N THR A 87 -0.54 8.17 -1.57
CA THR A 87 -1.22 8.13 -0.27
C THR A 87 -2.46 7.26 -0.31
N PHE A 88 -2.45 6.16 0.44
CA PHE A 88 -3.63 5.34 0.71
C PHE A 88 -4.41 5.95 1.87
N LYS A 89 -5.60 6.47 1.59
CA LYS A 89 -6.58 6.92 2.58
C LYS A 89 -7.59 5.80 2.84
N VAL A 90 -7.35 5.07 3.92
CA VAL A 90 -8.18 3.95 4.36
C VAL A 90 -9.33 4.51 5.22
N GLU A 91 -10.33 5.08 4.54
CA GLU A 91 -11.54 5.65 5.16
C GLU A 91 -12.57 4.58 5.56
N HIS A 92 -12.41 3.38 5.02
CA HIS A 92 -13.14 2.15 5.32
C HIS A 92 -12.16 0.99 5.42
N ASP A 93 -12.57 -0.15 5.99
CA ASP A 93 -11.66 -1.27 6.22
C ASP A 93 -11.12 -1.83 4.90
N LEU A 94 -9.80 -1.96 4.80
CA LEU A 94 -9.11 -2.52 3.64
C LEU A 94 -8.37 -3.78 4.07
N ALA A 95 -8.57 -4.87 3.34
CA ALA A 95 -7.81 -6.11 3.50
C ALA A 95 -7.14 -6.52 2.20
N PHE A 96 -5.95 -7.08 2.32
CA PHE A 96 -5.23 -7.77 1.25
C PHE A 96 -5.13 -9.25 1.60
N GLU A 97 -5.34 -10.13 0.63
CA GLU A 97 -5.18 -11.57 0.77
C GLU A 97 -4.43 -12.17 -0.43
N GLY A 98 -3.64 -13.21 -0.16
CA GLY A 98 -2.97 -14.00 -1.19
C GLY A 98 -3.92 -14.81 -2.06
N VAL A 99 -3.36 -15.74 -2.82
CA VAL A 99 -4.11 -16.42 -3.87
C VAL A 99 -5.17 -17.33 -3.27
N GLU A 100 -6.41 -17.21 -3.77
CA GLU A 100 -7.51 -18.05 -3.33
C GLU A 100 -7.26 -19.52 -3.64
N LEU A 101 -7.65 -20.39 -2.70
CA LEU A 101 -7.46 -21.85 -2.72
C LEU A 101 -6.00 -22.32 -2.73
N LEU A 102 -5.03 -21.40 -2.57
CA LEU A 102 -3.60 -21.70 -2.56
C LEU A 102 -2.95 -21.08 -1.31
N GLU A 103 -2.99 -21.81 -0.19
CA GLU A 103 -2.58 -21.35 1.15
C GLU A 103 -1.11 -20.91 1.28
N THR A 104 -0.27 -21.22 0.29
CA THR A 104 1.15 -20.87 0.26
C THR A 104 1.49 -19.81 -0.77
N GLU A 105 0.57 -19.45 -1.66
CA GLU A 105 0.83 -18.54 -2.77
C GLU A 105 0.49 -17.10 -2.37
N PRO A 106 1.49 -16.23 -2.15
CA PRO A 106 1.24 -14.90 -1.63
C PRO A 106 0.68 -13.94 -2.68
N LEU A 107 0.03 -12.89 -2.19
CA LEU A 107 -0.08 -11.63 -2.92
C LEU A 107 1.14 -10.78 -2.57
N TYR A 108 1.91 -10.37 -3.57
CA TYR A 108 3.01 -9.44 -3.38
C TYR A 108 2.55 -8.00 -3.54
N ILE A 109 3.06 -7.10 -2.72
CA ILE A 109 2.87 -5.65 -2.87
C ILE A 109 4.25 -5.04 -2.87
N TYR A 110 4.70 -4.54 -4.00
CA TYR A 110 6.03 -3.95 -4.16
C TYR A 110 5.96 -2.44 -4.14
N LEU A 111 6.80 -1.84 -3.30
CA LEU A 111 6.97 -0.40 -3.16
C LEU A 111 8.26 0.01 -3.86
N PHE A 112 8.16 0.95 -4.80
CA PHE A 112 9.28 1.44 -5.61
C PHE A 112 9.42 2.96 -5.56
N GLY A 113 10.60 3.43 -5.98
CA GLY A 113 10.90 4.83 -6.22
C GLY A 113 11.74 5.45 -5.11
N ASN A 114 11.74 6.78 -5.05
CA ASN A 114 12.61 7.56 -4.16
C ASN A 114 11.86 8.63 -3.37
N SER A 115 10.53 8.51 -3.29
CA SER A 115 9.65 9.41 -2.57
C SER A 115 8.84 8.67 -1.51
N GLN A 116 7.77 9.28 -1.01
CA GLN A 116 6.98 8.74 0.10
C GLN A 116 5.79 7.93 -0.40
N ILE A 117 5.57 6.76 0.22
CA ILE A 117 4.35 5.97 0.10
C ILE A 117 3.71 5.90 1.48
N ARG A 118 2.51 6.45 1.60
CA ARG A 118 1.82 6.70 2.88
C ARG A 118 0.58 5.82 3.00
N TRP A 119 0.40 5.22 4.17
CA TRP A 119 -0.78 4.47 4.56
C TRP A 119 -1.46 5.21 5.71
N GLU A 120 -2.56 5.89 5.43
CA GLU A 120 -3.31 6.68 6.41
C GLU A 120 -4.62 5.98 6.73
N VAL A 121 -4.69 5.37 7.92
CA VAL A 121 -5.88 4.67 8.38
C VAL A 121 -6.70 5.60 9.25
N LYS A 122 -7.97 5.82 8.87
CA LYS A 122 -8.88 6.69 9.62
C LYS A 122 -9.27 6.07 10.96
N ASP A 123 -9.65 6.91 11.93
CA ASP A 123 -10.21 6.49 13.22
C ASP A 123 -11.27 5.38 13.08
N GLY A 124 -11.14 4.34 13.91
CA GLY A 124 -12.01 3.16 13.88
C GLY A 124 -11.92 2.26 12.63
N LYS A 125 -10.98 2.51 11.70
CA LYS A 125 -10.76 1.68 10.49
C LYS A 125 -9.54 0.79 10.58
N LYS A 126 -9.46 -0.18 9.67
CA LYS A 126 -8.37 -1.16 9.63
C LYS A 126 -7.76 -1.32 8.24
N LEU A 127 -6.45 -1.53 8.22
CA LEU A 127 -5.65 -2.01 7.10
C LEU A 127 -5.05 -3.36 7.49
N THR A 128 -5.44 -4.42 6.80
CA THR A 128 -5.01 -5.78 7.13
C THR A 128 -4.30 -6.42 5.95
N PHE A 129 -3.08 -6.91 6.17
CA PHE A 129 -2.38 -7.82 5.26
C PHE A 129 -2.62 -9.23 5.80
N ASN A 130 -3.39 -10.06 5.11
CA ASN A 130 -3.98 -11.25 5.72
C ASN A 130 -3.66 -12.54 4.96
N LYS A 131 -3.86 -13.64 5.70
CA LYS A 131 -3.92 -15.02 5.22
C LYS A 131 -5.20 -15.64 5.79
N THR A 132 -5.94 -16.41 5.00
CA THR A 132 -7.05 -17.24 5.52
C THR A 132 -6.67 -18.72 5.48
N LYS A 133 -7.58 -19.57 5.97
CA LYS A 133 -7.42 -21.03 5.81
C LYS A 133 -7.44 -21.50 4.36
N THR A 134 -7.90 -20.66 3.45
CA THR A 134 -8.09 -21.00 2.03
C THR A 134 -7.43 -19.98 1.13
N SER A 135 -6.52 -19.13 1.63
CA SER A 135 -5.77 -18.19 0.81
C SER A 135 -4.33 -18.10 1.29
N GLY A 136 -3.43 -17.76 0.39
CA GLY A 136 -2.04 -17.48 0.75
C GLY A 136 -1.87 -16.18 1.53
N PRO A 137 -0.66 -15.93 2.04
CA PRO A 137 -0.37 -14.72 2.80
C PRO A 137 -0.28 -13.48 1.91
N THR A 138 -0.11 -12.32 2.53
CA THR A 138 0.26 -11.09 1.83
C THR A 138 1.67 -10.69 2.21
N GLU A 139 2.47 -10.27 1.24
CA GLU A 139 3.85 -9.82 1.45
C GLU A 139 4.05 -8.41 0.91
N LEU A 140 4.52 -7.51 1.77
CA LEU A 140 4.76 -6.11 1.46
C LEU A 140 6.27 -5.85 1.39
N TRP A 141 6.76 -5.48 0.21
CA TRP A 141 8.19 -5.41 -0.09
C TRP A 141 8.59 -4.03 -0.54
N VAL A 142 9.52 -3.39 0.19
CA VAL A 142 10.24 -2.22 -0.33
C VAL A 142 11.31 -2.72 -1.29
N SER A 143 11.11 -2.47 -2.58
CA SER A 143 12.06 -2.86 -3.61
C SER A 143 13.23 -1.90 -3.64
N LEU A 144 14.45 -2.44 -3.59
CA LEU A 144 15.68 -1.67 -3.72
C LEU A 144 16.14 -1.53 -5.17
N PHE A 145 15.25 -1.80 -6.13
CA PHE A 145 15.58 -1.74 -7.55
C PHE A 145 15.47 -0.31 -8.09
N GLY A 146 16.55 0.22 -8.67
CA GLY A 146 16.57 1.52 -9.35
C GLY A 146 17.06 2.70 -8.49
N GLU A 147 16.54 3.91 -8.78
CA GLU A 147 17.05 5.20 -8.26
C GLU A 147 16.57 5.58 -6.84
N GLY A 148 16.39 4.60 -5.95
CA GLY A 148 16.14 4.89 -4.53
C GLY A 148 15.31 3.84 -3.82
N GLN A 149 14.98 4.17 -2.56
CA GLN A 149 14.10 3.38 -1.71
C GLN A 149 12.97 4.31 -1.26
N PRO A 150 11.69 3.97 -1.50
CA PRO A 150 10.63 4.83 -1.06
C PRO A 150 10.58 4.84 0.47
N VAL A 151 10.27 6.00 1.04
CA VAL A 151 9.99 6.10 2.47
C VAL A 151 8.56 5.61 2.70
N GLN A 152 8.43 4.52 3.45
CA GLN A 152 7.12 4.00 3.84
C GLN A 152 6.67 4.64 5.15
N ILE A 153 5.47 5.23 5.14
CA ILE A 153 4.90 5.91 6.31
C ILE A 153 3.56 5.27 6.66
N PHE A 154 3.40 4.85 7.92
CA PHE A 154 2.14 4.35 8.46
C PHE A 154 1.58 5.36 9.46
N LYS A 155 0.40 5.91 9.18
CA LYS A 155 -0.36 6.79 10.07
C LYS A 155 -1.61 6.06 10.54
N ALA A 156 -1.72 5.89 11.85
CA ALA A 156 -2.86 5.30 12.54
C ALA A 156 -3.29 6.20 13.72
N TYR A 157 -4.58 6.24 14.01
CA TYR A 157 -5.15 6.96 15.16
C TYR A 157 -5.36 6.06 16.37
N ASP A 158 -5.53 4.75 16.16
CA ASP A 158 -5.75 3.77 17.22
C ASP A 158 -4.71 2.64 17.20
N LYS A 159 -4.60 1.94 18.33
CA LYS A 159 -3.86 0.68 18.43
C LYS A 159 -4.50 -0.37 17.52
N LYS A 160 -3.67 -1.18 16.86
CA LYS A 160 -4.08 -2.35 16.04
C LYS A 160 -4.90 -2.02 14.78
N GLN A 161 -4.79 -0.80 14.24
CA GLN A 161 -5.42 -0.45 12.96
C GLN A 161 -4.69 -1.03 11.75
N ILE A 162 -3.38 -1.25 11.86
CA ILE A 162 -2.58 -1.89 10.83
C ILE A 162 -2.10 -3.22 11.38
N SER A 163 -2.37 -4.30 10.68
CA SER A 163 -2.01 -5.64 11.12
C SER A 163 -1.56 -6.54 9.98
N PHE A 164 -0.57 -7.38 10.29
CA PHE A 164 -0.11 -8.47 9.45
C PHE A 164 -0.58 -9.79 10.08
N GLY A 165 -1.34 -10.57 9.31
CA GLY A 165 -1.81 -11.88 9.69
C GLY A 165 -0.69 -12.91 9.70
N GLU A 166 -1.05 -14.16 10.02
CA GLU A 166 -0.09 -15.26 10.10
C GLU A 166 0.65 -15.45 8.76
N ASN A 167 1.98 -15.54 8.82
CA ASN A 167 2.86 -15.71 7.66
C ASN A 167 2.80 -14.55 6.65
N CYS A 168 2.15 -13.44 6.97
CA CYS A 168 2.24 -12.21 6.20
C CYS A 168 3.51 -11.45 6.57
N LEU A 169 4.14 -10.81 5.58
CA LEU A 169 5.50 -10.29 5.73
C LEU A 169 5.59 -8.84 5.32
N ILE A 170 6.53 -8.14 5.93
CA ILE A 170 7.02 -6.83 5.48
C ILE A 170 8.56 -6.84 5.49
N GLY A 171 9.18 -6.34 4.43
CA GLY A 171 10.63 -6.31 4.35
C GLY A 171 11.17 -5.58 3.13
N TYR A 172 12.46 -5.81 2.86
CA TYR A 172 13.17 -5.25 1.72
C TYR A 172 13.51 -6.35 0.70
N ALA A 173 13.19 -6.09 -0.56
CA ALA A 173 13.55 -6.97 -1.66
C ALA A 173 14.82 -6.43 -2.34
N ILE A 174 15.93 -7.17 -2.22
CA ILE A 174 17.21 -6.83 -2.84
C ILE A 174 17.39 -7.71 -4.08
N LEU A 175 17.45 -7.09 -5.26
CA LEU A 175 17.89 -7.78 -6.47
C LEU A 175 19.42 -7.87 -6.46
N GLY A 176 19.94 -9.04 -6.10
CA GLY A 176 21.34 -9.41 -6.36
C GLY A 176 21.50 -9.88 -7.81
N ASN A 177 22.75 -9.89 -8.31
CA ASN A 177 23.09 -10.08 -9.73
C ASN A 177 22.53 -11.34 -10.42
N ILE A 178 21.94 -12.32 -9.73
CA ILE A 178 21.27 -13.47 -10.38
C ILE A 178 20.06 -14.01 -9.57
N GLN A 179 19.75 -13.49 -8.36
CA GLN A 179 18.64 -13.99 -7.52
C GLN A 179 18.10 -12.91 -6.58
N TRP A 180 16.79 -12.95 -6.29
CA TRP A 180 16.15 -12.15 -5.25
C TRP A 180 16.70 -12.58 -3.88
N THR A 181 17.42 -11.69 -3.21
CA THR A 181 17.82 -11.88 -1.81
C THR A 181 16.86 -11.06 -0.97
N SER A 182 15.89 -11.72 -0.34
CA SER A 182 14.95 -11.07 0.56
C SER A 182 15.61 -10.84 1.92
N ALA A 183 15.72 -9.58 2.33
CA ALA A 183 16.03 -9.22 3.69
C ALA A 183 14.69 -8.98 4.41
N TYR A 184 14.21 -9.98 5.14
CA TYR A 184 12.99 -9.86 5.92
C TYR A 184 13.26 -8.94 7.12
N THR A 185 12.48 -7.86 7.23
CA THR A 185 12.55 -6.98 8.40
C THR A 185 11.59 -7.45 9.49
N ILE A 186 10.50 -8.13 9.13
CA ILE A 186 9.55 -8.73 10.09
C ILE A 186 9.03 -10.06 9.54
N GLN A 187 9.35 -11.16 10.23
CA GLN A 187 8.64 -12.43 10.10
C GLN A 187 7.65 -12.51 11.27
N SER A 188 6.33 -12.55 11.01
CA SER A 188 5.36 -12.68 12.11
C SER A 188 5.64 -13.99 12.86
N SER A 189 5.98 -13.89 14.13
CA SER A 189 6.32 -15.01 15.01
C SER A 189 5.22 -16.07 15.03
N THR A 190 5.61 -17.33 14.93
CA THR A 190 4.78 -18.50 15.25
C THR A 190 4.11 -18.33 16.61
N TYR A 191 2.78 -18.44 16.61
CA TYR A 191 1.90 -18.32 17.76
C TYR A 191 2.19 -19.39 18.83
N ASN A 192 2.50 -18.98 20.07
CA ASN A 192 2.50 -19.84 21.26
C ASN A 192 1.32 -19.44 22.18
N PRO A 193 0.28 -20.27 22.34
CA PRO A 193 -0.98 -19.92 23.02
C PRO A 193 -0.90 -19.78 24.56
N SER A 194 0.28 -19.80 25.17
CA SER A 194 0.43 -19.98 26.62
C SER A 194 0.96 -18.78 27.42
N SER A 195 1.22 -17.61 26.81
CA SER A 195 1.63 -16.42 27.57
C SER A 195 0.60 -15.29 27.52
N SER A 196 0.33 -14.76 28.71
CA SER A 196 -0.72 -13.83 29.07
C SER A 196 -0.50 -12.38 28.61
N LYS A 197 -1.60 -11.74 28.22
CA LYS A 197 -1.97 -10.32 28.38
C LYS A 197 -1.12 -9.22 27.70
N ASP A 198 -1.82 -8.49 26.83
CA ASP A 198 -1.73 -7.05 26.57
C ASP A 198 -0.46 -6.43 25.97
N TYR A 199 -0.19 -6.63 24.67
CA TYR A 199 0.59 -5.67 23.86
C TYR A 199 0.21 -5.72 22.36
N PRO A 200 0.20 -4.59 21.62
CA PRO A 200 0.46 -4.58 20.18
C PRO A 200 1.97 -4.46 19.94
N HIS A 201 2.62 -5.49 19.37
CA HIS A 201 4.05 -5.45 19.05
C HIS A 201 4.28 -5.17 17.56
N ILE A 202 5.15 -4.19 17.28
CA ILE A 202 6.11 -4.22 16.18
C ILE A 202 7.47 -4.23 16.90
N THR A 203 8.25 -5.31 16.81
CA THR A 203 9.51 -5.49 17.57
C THR A 203 10.71 -4.99 16.74
N PHE A 204 11.59 -4.18 17.34
CA PHE A 204 12.91 -3.79 16.81
C PHE A 204 14.01 -4.18 17.81
N ASP A 205 15.14 -4.72 17.34
CA ASP A 205 16.31 -5.07 18.16
C ASP A 205 17.34 -3.92 18.23
N GLU A 206 18.23 -3.99 19.23
CA GLU A 206 19.30 -3.00 19.46
C GLU A 206 20.35 -3.07 18.35
N GLY A 207 20.10 -2.31 17.28
CA GLY A 207 20.96 -2.21 16.10
C GLY A 207 20.19 -1.93 14.82
N SER A 208 18.88 -2.16 14.80
CA SER A 208 18.03 -1.91 13.63
C SER A 208 17.55 -0.46 13.57
N GLN A 209 17.87 0.25 12.47
CA GLN A 209 17.26 1.54 12.15
C GLN A 209 16.07 1.32 11.21
N LEU A 210 14.87 1.39 11.76
CA LEU A 210 13.67 1.70 10.99
C LEU A 210 13.34 3.18 11.25
N ASN A 211 13.36 4.00 10.20
CA ASN A 211 12.80 5.35 10.28
C ASN A 211 11.27 5.26 10.18
N ILE A 212 10.62 4.91 11.30
CA ILE A 212 9.20 5.26 11.49
C ILE A 212 9.19 6.66 12.09
N GLU A 213 8.88 7.67 11.29
CA GLU A 213 8.51 8.97 11.83
C GLU A 213 7.08 8.84 12.40
N ILE A 214 6.98 8.56 13.70
CA ILE A 214 5.73 8.65 14.44
C ILE A 214 5.49 10.14 14.69
N ILE A 215 4.70 10.78 13.83
CA ILE A 215 4.21 12.14 14.06
C ILE A 215 3.13 12.05 15.13
N ASN A 216 3.50 12.32 16.38
CA ASN A 216 2.55 12.59 17.45
C ASN A 216 2.22 14.09 17.39
N ASP A 217 0.93 14.42 17.23
CA ASP A 217 0.43 15.77 17.52
C ASP A 217 0.44 16.02 19.03
#